data_AF-A0A1M5UQR2-F1
#
_entry.id   AF-A0A1M5UQR2-F1
#
_cell.length_a   1.000
_cell.length_b   1.000
_cell.length_c   1.000
_cell.angle_alpha   90.00
_cell.angle_beta   90.00
_cell.angle_gamma   90.00
#
_symmetry.space_group_name_H-M   'P 1'
#
loop_
_entity.id
_entity.type
_entity.pdbx_description
1 polymer ?
#
loop_
_entity_poly.entity_id
_entity_poly.type
_entity_poly.pdbx_seq_one_letter_code
_entity_poly.pdbx_strand_id
1 'polypeptide(L)'
;MYIIDKYNFSIEKKRIFKNVECTVCSRENSDIKELFSHFNEDYLFSNSYRSKHIEDIIYENEDIFSELVNKDTGIGYRIFRDVSSNIIPMYCVKSYIRNREFYSYGRNSDVIYSKYAAIFEMIERYSTIVPHFNGSIYGSYNELKIKFDNILNPKEFTMPDKSQFSEEGYSLKVYDDNKKYYWRKVYEINSKEMFWIPEQMIFFDNQIINEEERFIYETSNGSALGANLEEAILYALFEVVERDSFLVHWYNKMSPIRLNIDEIDNVEINNIIKYLEKKGYSIYLFDITLETQIPTIWALVVDEKDIGRVKAYNAAGSHINPEKALESALVEIVTSLSVYNEILSTPEKIREIQKLIDNPSAVTKMEYHVYFYSLKENFKYLEFVFKNNPEIKFKDAYYEWYEAKEKKHTLSDIIFKVSKNHPRIYIADTNSYITKELSMSSVKVIIPSMLTMTFGNQNRRLNYERILTAPIIAGKKRCPIDVKDINLIPHPFP
;
A
#
# COMPACT_ATOMS: atom_id res chain seq x y z
N MET A 1 -6.42 -34.05 -3.41
CA MET A 1 -6.07 -34.84 -2.21
C MET A 1 -7.35 -35.25 -1.50
N TYR A 2 -7.44 -36.47 -0.97
CA TYR A 2 -8.55 -36.87 -0.10
C TYR A 2 -8.00 -37.05 1.32
N ILE A 3 -8.61 -36.41 2.30
CA ILE A 3 -8.32 -36.63 3.72
C ILE A 3 -9.42 -37.52 4.28
N ILE A 4 -9.04 -38.64 4.88
CA ILE A 4 -9.97 -39.56 5.55
C ILE A 4 -9.70 -39.45 7.04
N ASP A 5 -10.66 -38.92 7.79
CA ASP A 5 -10.58 -38.88 9.25
C ASP A 5 -10.99 -40.24 9.81
N LYS A 6 -10.05 -40.95 10.41
CA LYS A 6 -10.27 -42.31 10.94
C LYS A 6 -11.12 -42.34 12.21
N TYR A 7 -11.32 -41.21 12.89
CA TYR A 7 -12.12 -41.16 14.11
C TYR A 7 -13.61 -41.07 13.82
N ASN A 8 -14.01 -40.30 12.80
CA ASN A 8 -15.41 -40.09 12.44
C ASN A 8 -15.77 -40.64 11.04
N PHE A 9 -14.82 -41.25 10.33
CA PHE A 9 -14.95 -41.78 8.97
C PHE A 9 -15.40 -40.75 7.92
N SER A 10 -15.22 -39.45 8.19
CA SER A 10 -15.47 -38.42 7.19
C SER A 10 -14.39 -38.42 6.11
N ILE A 11 -14.80 -38.08 4.88
CA ILE A 11 -13.92 -37.92 3.74
C ILE A 11 -14.03 -36.48 3.25
N GLU A 12 -12.92 -35.76 3.28
CA GLU A 12 -12.81 -34.41 2.75
C GLU A 12 -11.98 -34.43 1.46
N LYS A 13 -12.51 -33.87 0.38
CA LYS A 13 -11.76 -33.62 -0.85
C LYS A 13 -11.10 -32.26 -0.74
N LYS A 14 -9.78 -32.20 -0.90
CA LYS A 14 -8.99 -30.97 -0.93
C LYS A 14 -8.31 -30.77 -2.26
N ARG A 15 -8.40 -29.56 -2.78
CA ARG A 15 -7.60 -29.12 -3.92
C ARG A 15 -6.15 -28.90 -3.51
N ILE A 16 -5.21 -29.15 -4.42
CA ILE A 16 -3.81 -28.79 -4.24
C ILE A 16 -3.55 -27.59 -5.16
N PHE A 17 -3.12 -26.48 -4.57
CA PHE A 17 -2.73 -25.30 -5.32
C PHE A 17 -1.29 -25.40 -5.80
N LYS A 18 -0.99 -24.70 -6.88
CA LYS A 18 0.32 -24.73 -7.53
C LYS A 18 1.37 -24.11 -6.61
N ASN A 19 2.41 -24.87 -6.28
CA ASN A 19 3.51 -24.30 -5.49
C ASN A 19 4.42 -23.45 -6.39
N VAL A 20 4.73 -22.23 -5.94
CA VAL A 20 5.64 -21.29 -6.62
C VAL A 20 7.03 -21.87 -6.86
N GLU A 21 7.49 -22.77 -6.01
CA GLU A 21 8.80 -23.43 -6.10
C GLU A 21 8.77 -24.70 -6.96
N CYS A 22 7.61 -25.11 -7.48
CA CYS A 22 7.50 -26.37 -8.19
C CYS A 22 8.30 -26.34 -9.50
N THR A 23 9.51 -26.89 -9.49
CA THR A 23 10.45 -26.92 -10.63
C THR A 23 9.90 -27.57 -11.91
N VAL A 24 8.73 -28.21 -11.84
CA VAL A 24 8.02 -28.79 -12.99
C VAL A 24 6.95 -27.84 -13.52
N CYS A 25 6.00 -27.41 -12.69
CA CYS A 25 4.85 -26.63 -13.16
C CYS A 25 5.02 -25.11 -13.00
N SER A 26 5.89 -24.58 -12.14
CA SER A 26 6.16 -23.13 -12.03
C SER A 26 6.80 -22.51 -13.28
N ARG A 27 7.02 -23.32 -14.33
CA ARG A 27 7.65 -22.92 -15.59
C ARG A 27 6.74 -22.24 -16.60
N GLU A 28 5.48 -21.99 -16.27
CA GLU A 28 4.61 -21.20 -17.16
C GLU A 28 5.19 -19.81 -17.34
N ASN A 29 5.35 -19.40 -18.60
CA ASN A 29 5.80 -18.06 -18.93
C ASN A 29 4.62 -17.09 -18.75
N SER A 30 4.84 -15.98 -18.07
CA SER A 30 3.98 -14.81 -18.19
C SER A 30 4.44 -14.02 -19.41
N ASP A 31 3.53 -13.71 -20.34
CA ASP A 31 3.78 -12.69 -21.34
C ASP A 31 3.00 -11.43 -20.97
N ILE A 32 3.71 -10.46 -20.39
CA ILE A 32 3.15 -9.13 -20.11
C ILE A 32 2.58 -8.47 -21.37
N LYS A 33 3.07 -8.81 -22.58
CA LYS A 33 2.49 -8.27 -23.82
C LYS A 33 1.06 -8.75 -24.05
N GLU A 34 0.74 -9.98 -23.67
CA GLU A 34 -0.62 -10.53 -23.75
C GLU A 34 -1.54 -9.84 -22.74
N LEU A 35 -1.05 -9.58 -21.52
CA LEU A 35 -1.82 -8.82 -20.53
C LEU A 35 -2.21 -7.44 -21.07
N PHE A 36 -1.27 -6.74 -21.71
CA PHE A 36 -1.50 -5.41 -22.26
C PHE A 36 -2.12 -5.38 -23.66
N SER A 37 -2.31 -6.51 -24.34
CA SER A 37 -2.98 -6.52 -25.66
C SER A 37 -4.48 -6.22 -25.57
N HIS A 38 -5.07 -6.38 -24.38
CA HIS A 38 -6.47 -6.09 -24.10
C HIS A 38 -6.66 -4.85 -23.21
N PHE A 39 -5.58 -4.13 -22.91
CA PHE A 39 -5.64 -2.95 -22.05
C PHE A 39 -6.49 -1.84 -22.70
N ASN A 40 -7.52 -1.40 -21.99
CA ASN A 40 -8.38 -0.30 -22.40
C ASN A 40 -8.10 0.95 -21.57
N GLU A 41 -7.29 1.85 -22.11
CA GLU A 41 -6.97 3.13 -21.47
C GLU A 41 -8.22 4.01 -21.26
N ASP A 42 -9.25 3.88 -22.11
CA ASP A 42 -10.50 4.64 -22.02
C ASP A 42 -11.60 3.89 -21.27
N TYR A 43 -11.22 2.92 -20.40
CA TYR A 43 -12.17 2.20 -19.57
C TYR A 43 -12.94 3.16 -18.66
N LEU A 44 -14.25 3.23 -18.88
CA LEU A 44 -15.16 4.12 -18.15
C LEU A 44 -15.58 3.46 -16.84
N PHE A 45 -15.21 4.05 -15.72
CA PHE A 45 -15.59 3.52 -14.41
C PHE A 45 -17.04 3.84 -14.05
N SER A 46 -17.67 2.90 -13.35
CA SER A 46 -18.95 3.12 -12.67
C SER A 46 -18.79 4.12 -11.51
N ASN A 47 -19.89 4.58 -10.92
CA ASN A 47 -19.84 5.46 -9.75
C ASN A 47 -19.15 4.81 -8.52
N SER A 48 -19.14 3.47 -8.46
CA SER A 48 -18.42 2.74 -7.41
C SER A 48 -16.92 2.65 -7.67
N TYR A 49 -16.44 3.01 -8.87
CA TYR A 49 -15.05 2.80 -9.29
C TYR A 49 -14.61 1.34 -9.11
N ARG A 50 -15.58 0.42 -9.30
CA ARG A 50 -15.39 -1.03 -9.35
C ARG A 50 -16.03 -1.54 -10.64
N SER A 51 -15.36 -2.48 -11.29
CA SER A 51 -15.77 -3.09 -12.55
C SER A 51 -16.83 -4.18 -12.36
N LYS A 52 -16.84 -4.84 -11.19
CA LYS A 52 -17.82 -5.84 -10.77
C LYS A 52 -18.31 -5.56 -9.36
N HIS A 53 -19.52 -6.02 -9.05
CA HIS A 53 -20.01 -6.08 -7.67
C HIS A 53 -19.29 -7.20 -6.92
N ILE A 54 -19.04 -7.00 -5.63
CA ILE A 54 -18.30 -7.98 -4.82
C ILE A 54 -19.07 -9.31 -4.71
N GLU A 55 -20.39 -9.24 -4.67
CA GLU A 55 -21.30 -10.38 -4.61
C GLU A 55 -21.20 -11.26 -5.85
N ASP A 56 -21.07 -10.66 -7.03
CA ASP A 56 -20.91 -11.39 -8.29
C ASP A 56 -19.58 -12.15 -8.27
N ILE A 57 -18.49 -11.49 -7.84
CA ILE A 57 -17.17 -12.13 -7.72
C ILE A 57 -17.22 -13.30 -6.73
N ILE A 58 -17.87 -13.11 -5.58
CA ILE A 58 -18.03 -14.14 -4.54
C ILE A 58 -18.82 -15.32 -5.10
N TYR A 59 -19.97 -15.07 -5.73
CA TYR A 59 -20.85 -16.10 -6.24
C TYR A 59 -20.20 -16.91 -7.37
N GLU A 60 -19.51 -16.23 -8.30
CA GLU A 60 -18.80 -16.86 -9.42
C GLU A 60 -17.65 -17.78 -8.95
N ASN A 61 -17.10 -17.56 -7.74
CA ASN A 61 -15.87 -18.20 -7.28
C ASN A 61 -15.97 -18.80 -5.86
N GLU A 62 -17.18 -19.07 -5.37
CA GLU A 62 -17.42 -19.50 -3.98
C GLU A 62 -16.60 -20.76 -3.61
N ASP A 63 -16.60 -21.76 -4.51
CA ASP A 63 -15.84 -23.01 -4.35
C ASP A 63 -14.34 -22.71 -4.17
N ILE A 64 -13.77 -21.85 -5.01
CA ILE A 64 -12.35 -21.51 -4.96
C ILE A 64 -12.03 -20.77 -3.66
N PHE A 65 -12.82 -19.76 -3.29
CA PHE A 65 -12.58 -19.00 -2.05
C PHE A 65 -12.64 -19.88 -0.79
N SER A 66 -13.53 -20.88 -0.77
CA SER A 66 -13.64 -21.82 0.34
C SER A 66 -12.38 -22.69 0.50
N GLU A 67 -11.67 -22.97 -0.60
CA GLU A 67 -10.46 -23.80 -0.63
C GLU A 67 -9.17 -22.97 -0.41
N LEU A 68 -9.17 -21.68 -0.76
CA LEU A 68 -7.99 -20.81 -0.64
C LEU A 68 -7.51 -20.66 0.80
N VAL A 69 -8.43 -20.64 1.77
CA VAL A 69 -8.09 -20.60 3.20
C VAL A 69 -8.29 -21.97 3.82
N ASN A 70 -7.26 -22.82 3.70
CA ASN A 70 -7.28 -24.19 4.19
C ASN A 70 -5.90 -24.55 4.77
N LYS A 71 -5.86 -24.97 6.03
CA LYS A 71 -4.61 -25.27 6.77
C LYS A 71 -3.68 -26.29 6.08
N ASP A 72 -4.23 -27.18 5.25
CA ASP A 72 -3.48 -28.29 4.68
C ASP A 72 -2.99 -27.99 3.25
N THR A 73 -3.70 -27.14 2.51
CA THR A 73 -3.48 -26.97 1.05
C THR A 73 -3.64 -25.56 0.52
N GLY A 74 -4.34 -24.69 1.25
CA GLY A 74 -4.64 -23.34 0.80
C GLY A 74 -3.43 -22.41 0.91
N ILE A 75 -3.49 -21.28 0.19
CA ILE A 75 -2.50 -20.20 0.32
C ILE A 75 -2.70 -19.40 1.61
N GLY A 76 -3.92 -19.46 2.18
CA GLY A 76 -4.26 -18.97 3.51
C GLY A 76 -4.28 -20.10 4.52
N TYR A 77 -3.53 -19.95 5.62
CA TYR A 77 -3.48 -20.96 6.68
C TYR A 77 -4.74 -20.93 7.54
N ARG A 78 -5.18 -19.73 7.95
CA ARG A 78 -6.43 -19.55 8.70
C ARG A 78 -6.98 -18.14 8.53
N ILE A 79 -8.30 -18.02 8.60
CA ILE A 79 -9.03 -16.76 8.68
C ILE A 79 -9.69 -16.64 10.05
N PHE A 80 -9.65 -15.46 10.66
CA PHE A 80 -10.32 -15.19 11.93
C PHE A 80 -10.83 -13.76 11.96
N ARG A 81 -11.94 -13.56 12.68
CA ARG A 81 -12.53 -12.24 12.92
C ARG A 81 -11.90 -11.65 14.17
N ASP A 82 -11.49 -10.40 14.09
CA ASP A 82 -11.09 -9.63 15.26
C ASP A 82 -12.34 -9.19 16.03
N VAL A 83 -12.41 -9.57 17.30
CA VAL A 83 -13.54 -9.26 18.20
C VAL A 83 -13.42 -7.89 18.86
N SER A 84 -12.24 -7.27 18.82
CA SER A 84 -12.00 -5.92 19.35
C SER A 84 -12.60 -4.84 18.43
N SER A 85 -12.73 -5.12 17.13
CA SER A 85 -13.31 -4.20 16.15
C SER A 85 -14.84 -4.22 16.22
N ASN A 86 -15.38 -3.23 16.93
CA ASN A 86 -16.80 -3.20 17.32
C ASN A 86 -17.72 -2.44 16.36
N ILE A 87 -17.19 -1.59 15.47
CA ILE A 87 -17.98 -0.80 14.50
C ILE A 87 -17.85 -1.36 13.10
N ILE A 88 -16.62 -1.44 12.60
CA ILE A 88 -16.31 -1.99 11.29
C ILE A 88 -15.77 -3.40 11.54
N PRO A 89 -16.45 -4.47 11.09
CA PRO A 89 -15.90 -5.80 11.18
C PRO A 89 -14.50 -5.86 10.57
N MET A 90 -13.57 -6.54 11.26
CA MET A 90 -12.24 -6.77 10.74
C MET A 90 -11.96 -8.27 10.70
N TYR A 91 -11.52 -8.76 9.54
CA TYR A 91 -11.03 -10.11 9.36
C TYR A 91 -9.53 -10.09 9.11
N CYS A 92 -8.85 -11.10 9.61
CA CYS A 92 -7.44 -11.32 9.37
C CYS A 92 -7.25 -12.70 8.75
N VAL A 93 -6.47 -12.76 7.66
CA VAL A 93 -5.98 -14.02 7.10
C VAL A 93 -4.49 -14.13 7.40
N LYS A 94 -4.11 -15.20 8.09
CA LYS A 94 -2.73 -15.58 8.33
C LYS A 94 -2.29 -16.56 7.24
N SER A 95 -1.16 -16.29 6.61
CA SER A 95 -0.68 -17.01 5.43
C SER A 95 0.82 -17.22 5.45
N TYR A 96 1.30 -18.11 4.60
CA TYR A 96 2.72 -18.44 4.49
C TYR A 96 3.16 -18.57 3.03
N ILE A 97 4.35 -18.05 2.71
CA ILE A 97 5.12 -18.43 1.52
C ILE A 97 6.48 -18.93 2.02
N ARG A 98 6.75 -20.22 1.82
CA ARG A 98 7.85 -20.94 2.50
C ARG A 98 7.78 -20.71 4.02
N ASN A 99 8.85 -20.16 4.59
CA ASN A 99 8.97 -19.82 6.01
C ASN A 99 8.55 -18.38 6.32
N ARG A 100 8.14 -17.59 5.30
CA ARG A 100 7.69 -16.22 5.51
C ARG A 100 6.21 -16.21 5.86
N GLU A 101 5.94 -15.78 7.09
CA GLU A 101 4.60 -15.45 7.56
C GLU A 101 4.18 -14.08 7.04
N PHE A 102 2.92 -13.95 6.62
CA PHE A 102 2.30 -12.66 6.36
C PHE A 102 0.83 -12.67 6.77
N TYR A 103 0.32 -11.48 7.07
CA TYR A 103 -1.08 -11.24 7.45
C TYR A 103 -1.75 -10.36 6.41
N SER A 104 -3.06 -10.48 6.25
CA SER A 104 -3.89 -9.64 5.39
C SER A 104 -5.16 -9.26 6.14
N TYR A 105 -5.69 -8.06 5.94
CA TYR A 105 -6.74 -7.48 6.78
C TYR A 105 -7.89 -6.92 5.96
N GLY A 106 -9.06 -7.51 6.12
CA GLY A 106 -10.27 -7.03 5.46
C GLY A 106 -11.15 -6.22 6.39
N ARG A 107 -11.56 -5.04 5.92
CA ARG A 107 -12.32 -4.05 6.70
C ARG A 107 -13.38 -3.42 5.82
N ASN A 108 -14.64 -3.57 6.18
CA ASN A 108 -15.76 -3.02 5.42
C ASN A 108 -16.99 -2.87 6.34
N SER A 109 -18.05 -2.18 5.89
CA SER A 109 -19.27 -1.98 6.69
C SER A 109 -20.02 -3.28 7.00
N ASP A 110 -19.85 -4.31 6.15
CA ASP A 110 -20.46 -5.64 6.32
C ASP A 110 -19.45 -6.74 6.73
N VAL A 111 -19.93 -7.75 7.47
CA VAL A 111 -19.13 -8.88 7.97
C VAL A 111 -18.63 -9.77 6.82
N ILE A 112 -19.48 -10.06 5.84
CA ILE A 112 -19.14 -10.88 4.67
C ILE A 112 -18.16 -10.10 3.79
N TYR A 113 -18.41 -8.82 3.50
CA TYR A 113 -17.47 -8.02 2.72
C TYR A 113 -16.11 -7.87 3.39
N SER A 114 -16.08 -7.72 4.72
CA SER A 114 -14.82 -7.69 5.48
C SER A 114 -14.06 -9.02 5.38
N LYS A 115 -14.76 -10.16 5.44
CA LYS A 115 -14.14 -11.48 5.25
C LYS A 115 -13.49 -11.58 3.88
N TYR A 116 -14.19 -11.21 2.82
CA TYR A 116 -13.67 -11.32 1.45
C TYR A 116 -12.62 -10.27 1.13
N ALA A 117 -12.71 -9.06 1.67
CA ALA A 117 -11.63 -8.07 1.58
C ALA A 117 -10.30 -8.62 2.13
N ALA A 118 -10.34 -9.38 3.23
CA ALA A 118 -9.14 -10.01 3.79
C ALA A 118 -8.57 -11.10 2.87
N ILE A 119 -9.44 -11.83 2.18
CA ILE A 119 -9.06 -12.84 1.19
C ILE A 119 -8.49 -12.19 -0.07
N PHE A 120 -9.07 -11.09 -0.54
CA PHE A 120 -8.56 -10.33 -1.68
C PHE A 120 -7.18 -9.73 -1.40
N GLU A 121 -6.97 -9.11 -0.24
CA GLU A 121 -5.65 -8.64 0.14
C GLU A 121 -4.65 -9.80 0.30
N MET A 122 -5.09 -10.97 0.80
CA MET A 122 -4.24 -12.16 0.82
C MET A 122 -3.81 -12.58 -0.59
N ILE A 123 -4.73 -12.57 -1.56
CA ILE A 123 -4.43 -12.92 -2.96
C ILE A 123 -3.46 -11.90 -3.56
N GLU A 124 -3.65 -10.61 -3.30
CA GLU A 124 -2.75 -9.55 -3.73
C GLU A 124 -1.34 -9.76 -3.16
N ARG A 125 -1.21 -9.88 -1.82
CA ARG A 125 0.07 -10.12 -1.14
C ARG A 125 0.73 -11.40 -1.64
N TYR A 126 -0.03 -12.48 -1.77
CA TYR A 126 0.49 -13.73 -2.30
C TYR A 126 1.13 -13.53 -3.68
N SER A 127 0.50 -12.72 -4.52
CA SER A 127 0.92 -12.41 -5.89
C SER A 127 2.10 -11.44 -5.96
N THR A 128 2.30 -10.58 -4.95
CA THR A 128 3.32 -9.51 -4.95
C THR A 128 4.56 -9.78 -4.09
N ILE A 129 4.53 -10.78 -3.20
CA ILE A 129 5.71 -11.19 -2.41
C ILE A 129 6.79 -11.81 -3.31
N VAL A 130 6.41 -12.72 -4.23
CA VAL A 130 7.32 -13.43 -5.14
C VAL A 130 6.72 -13.58 -6.54
N PRO A 131 7.54 -13.71 -7.61
CA PRO A 131 7.01 -14.04 -8.93
C PRO A 131 6.46 -15.48 -8.99
N HIS A 132 5.32 -15.64 -9.67
CA HIS A 132 4.62 -16.92 -9.84
C HIS A 132 4.81 -17.56 -11.22
N PHE A 133 5.37 -16.80 -12.15
CA PHE A 133 5.57 -17.19 -13.55
C PHE A 133 6.99 -16.86 -13.99
N ASN A 134 7.52 -17.67 -14.90
CA ASN A 134 8.74 -17.35 -15.63
C ASN A 134 8.56 -16.08 -16.46
N GLY A 135 9.61 -15.28 -16.56
CA GLY A 135 9.56 -13.99 -17.25
C GLY A 135 10.77 -13.11 -16.99
N SER A 136 11.63 -13.54 -16.06
CA SER A 136 12.80 -12.79 -15.64
C SER A 136 14.05 -13.23 -16.41
N ILE A 137 14.90 -12.27 -16.74
CA ILE A 137 16.26 -12.49 -17.26
C ILE A 137 17.27 -12.26 -16.15
N TYR A 138 18.40 -12.97 -16.20
CA TYR A 138 19.45 -12.86 -15.18
C TYR A 138 20.74 -12.31 -15.78
N GLY A 139 21.27 -11.24 -15.21
CA GLY A 139 22.49 -10.59 -15.69
C GLY A 139 22.77 -9.28 -14.97
N SER A 140 23.97 -8.75 -15.18
CA SER A 140 24.34 -7.43 -14.69
C SER A 140 23.81 -6.32 -15.60
N TYR A 141 23.66 -5.10 -15.08
CA TYR A 141 23.21 -3.98 -15.89
C TYR A 141 24.15 -3.74 -17.08
N ASN A 142 25.47 -3.81 -16.86
CA ASN A 142 26.46 -3.65 -17.92
C ASN A 142 26.40 -4.73 -19.01
N GLU A 143 26.10 -5.98 -18.66
CA GLU A 143 25.91 -7.06 -19.64
C GLU A 143 24.59 -6.91 -20.42
N LEU A 144 23.51 -6.52 -19.74
CA LEU A 144 22.16 -6.52 -20.31
C LEU A 144 21.87 -5.29 -21.15
N LYS A 145 22.41 -4.11 -20.81
CA LYS A 145 22.26 -2.88 -21.62
C LYS A 145 22.86 -2.94 -23.02
N ILE A 146 23.74 -3.91 -23.27
CA ILE A 146 24.30 -4.17 -24.60
C ILE A 146 23.34 -5.07 -25.42
N LYS A 147 22.49 -5.85 -24.73
CA LYS A 147 21.60 -6.85 -25.34
C LYS A 147 20.17 -6.36 -25.52
N PHE A 148 19.74 -5.36 -24.75
CA PHE A 148 18.37 -4.86 -24.71
C PHE A 148 18.39 -3.33 -24.72
N ASP A 149 17.60 -2.73 -25.61
CA ASP A 149 17.54 -1.26 -25.74
C ASP A 149 16.82 -0.60 -24.56
N ASN A 150 15.72 -1.20 -24.10
CA ASN A 150 14.87 -0.66 -23.03
C ASN A 150 15.16 -1.33 -21.68
N ILE A 151 16.37 -1.16 -21.15
CA ILE A 151 16.71 -1.56 -19.78
C ILE A 151 17.06 -0.34 -18.94
N LEU A 152 16.32 -0.14 -17.86
CA LEU A 152 16.49 1.03 -17.02
C LEU A 152 17.72 0.89 -16.13
N ASN A 153 18.44 1.99 -15.92
CA ASN A 153 19.48 2.00 -14.91
C ASN A 153 18.80 1.94 -13.53
N PRO A 154 19.18 1.01 -12.63
CA PRO A 154 18.58 0.94 -11.29
C PRO A 154 18.74 2.24 -10.48
N LYS A 155 19.74 3.06 -10.81
CA LYS A 155 19.97 4.39 -10.22
C LYS A 155 18.93 5.44 -10.65
N GLU A 156 18.09 5.17 -11.64
CA GLU A 156 16.93 6.02 -11.98
C GLU A 156 15.80 5.90 -10.95
N PHE A 157 15.81 4.83 -10.14
CA PHE A 157 14.94 4.70 -8.99
C PHE A 157 15.57 5.34 -7.75
N THR A 158 14.75 5.70 -6.77
CA THR A 158 15.23 6.26 -5.51
C THR A 158 16.07 5.22 -4.74
N MET A 159 17.39 5.34 -4.79
CA MET A 159 18.33 4.42 -4.14
C MET A 159 18.51 4.73 -2.64
N PRO A 160 18.87 3.74 -1.81
CA PRO A 160 19.28 4.00 -0.43
C PRO A 160 20.49 4.95 -0.35
N ASP A 161 20.46 5.87 0.61
CA ASP A 161 21.57 6.80 0.86
C ASP A 161 22.75 6.06 1.50
N LYS A 162 23.98 6.40 1.10
CA LYS A 162 25.20 5.76 1.62
C LYS A 162 25.38 5.93 3.13
N SER A 163 24.87 7.03 3.69
CA SER A 163 24.90 7.27 5.13
C SER A 163 24.11 6.23 5.93
N GLN A 164 23.13 5.57 5.31
CA GLN A 164 22.30 4.54 5.94
C GLN A 164 22.99 3.19 6.06
N PHE A 165 24.07 2.96 5.31
CA PHE A 165 24.74 1.64 5.26
C PHE A 165 25.38 1.25 6.59
N SER A 166 25.63 2.23 7.47
CA SER A 166 26.12 2.02 8.84
C SER A 166 25.01 2.06 9.92
N GLU A 167 23.75 2.28 9.54
CA GLU A 167 22.65 2.29 10.52
C GLU A 167 22.38 0.88 11.06
N GLU A 168 22.02 0.80 12.34
CA GLU A 168 21.67 -0.47 12.98
C GLU A 168 20.47 -1.11 12.29
N GLY A 169 20.58 -2.41 11.97
CA GLY A 169 19.53 -3.16 11.29
C GLY A 169 19.48 -2.99 9.76
N TYR A 170 20.39 -2.21 9.15
CA TYR A 170 20.53 -2.16 7.70
C TYR A 170 21.13 -3.49 7.20
N SER A 171 20.43 -4.16 6.28
CA SER A 171 20.80 -5.51 5.81
C SER A 171 20.98 -5.63 4.30
N LEU A 172 20.65 -4.58 3.55
CA LEU A 172 20.76 -4.57 2.09
C LEU A 172 22.23 -4.44 1.64
N LYS A 173 22.50 -4.91 0.43
CA LYS A 173 23.80 -4.76 -0.23
C LYS A 173 23.85 -3.49 -1.05
N VAL A 174 25.05 -2.96 -1.26
CA VAL A 174 25.27 -1.86 -2.19
C VAL A 174 25.03 -2.36 -3.62
N TYR A 175 24.27 -1.59 -4.40
CA TYR A 175 24.07 -1.86 -5.81
C TYR A 175 25.37 -1.73 -6.62
N ASP A 176 25.60 -2.65 -7.56
CA ASP A 176 26.76 -2.67 -8.45
C ASP A 176 26.32 -2.99 -9.89
N ASP A 177 26.71 -2.15 -10.86
CA ASP A 177 26.37 -2.32 -12.28
C ASP A 177 26.92 -3.63 -12.91
N ASN A 178 27.90 -4.28 -12.25
CA ASN A 178 28.53 -5.53 -12.68
C ASN A 178 28.01 -6.77 -11.93
N LYS A 179 27.26 -6.57 -10.85
CA LYS A 179 26.62 -7.68 -10.13
C LYS A 179 25.38 -8.12 -10.90
N LYS A 180 25.15 -9.44 -10.91
CA LYS A 180 24.01 -10.02 -11.62
C LYS A 180 22.77 -9.98 -10.76
N TYR A 181 21.68 -9.56 -11.39
CA TYR A 181 20.36 -9.53 -10.78
C TYR A 181 19.31 -10.14 -11.70
N TYR A 182 18.14 -10.46 -11.16
CA TYR A 182 16.93 -10.76 -11.92
C TYR A 182 16.28 -9.48 -12.40
N TRP A 183 15.83 -9.47 -13.65
CA TRP A 183 15.15 -8.35 -14.29
C TRP A 183 13.87 -8.84 -14.92
N ARG A 184 12.81 -8.05 -14.83
CA ARG A 184 11.50 -8.39 -15.41
C ARG A 184 10.97 -7.23 -16.24
N LYS A 185 10.17 -7.56 -17.26
CA LYS A 185 9.53 -6.55 -18.10
C LYS A 185 8.41 -5.84 -17.32
N VAL A 186 8.31 -4.55 -17.55
CA VAL A 186 7.20 -3.69 -17.15
C VAL A 186 6.73 -2.89 -18.37
N TYR A 187 5.46 -2.52 -18.38
CA TYR A 187 4.87 -1.67 -19.41
C TYR A 187 4.95 -0.22 -18.97
N GLU A 188 5.50 0.67 -19.80
CA GLU A 188 5.47 2.11 -19.54
C GLU A 188 4.31 2.75 -20.30
N ILE A 189 3.41 3.40 -19.56
CA ILE A 189 2.07 3.69 -20.05
C ILE A 189 2.03 4.74 -21.17
N ASN A 190 2.94 5.73 -21.14
CA ASN A 190 2.90 6.86 -22.06
C ASN A 190 3.58 6.52 -23.39
N SER A 191 4.76 5.88 -23.34
CA SER A 191 5.48 5.39 -24.52
C SER A 191 4.87 4.13 -25.11
N LYS A 192 4.07 3.39 -24.33
CA LYS A 192 3.49 2.09 -24.71
C LYS A 192 4.56 1.03 -25.02
N GLU A 193 5.74 1.20 -24.42
CA GLU A 193 6.88 0.31 -24.59
C GLU A 193 7.14 -0.57 -23.37
N MET A 194 7.83 -1.67 -23.59
CA MET A 194 8.28 -2.56 -22.52
C MET A 194 9.69 -2.18 -22.07
N PHE A 195 9.88 -2.09 -20.76
CA PHE A 195 11.17 -1.83 -20.13
C PHE A 195 11.57 -2.97 -19.21
N TRP A 196 12.86 -3.26 -19.11
CA TRP A 196 13.42 -4.16 -18.11
C TRP A 196 13.82 -3.37 -16.88
N ILE A 197 13.33 -3.80 -15.72
CA ILE A 197 13.72 -3.26 -14.41
C ILE A 197 14.14 -4.39 -13.47
N PRO A 198 14.92 -4.12 -12.41
CA PRO A 198 15.26 -5.14 -11.42
C PRO A 198 13.99 -5.73 -10.81
N GLU A 199 13.92 -7.06 -10.75
CA GLU A 199 12.75 -7.78 -10.22
C GLU A 199 12.47 -7.44 -8.75
N GLN A 200 13.53 -7.09 -8.00
CA GLN A 200 13.44 -6.62 -6.62
C GLN A 200 12.53 -5.38 -6.47
N MET A 201 12.36 -4.55 -7.51
CA MET A 201 11.46 -3.39 -7.52
C MET A 201 9.98 -3.80 -7.54
N ILE A 202 9.71 -4.97 -8.12
CA ILE A 202 8.35 -5.47 -8.36
C ILE A 202 7.89 -6.32 -7.19
N PHE A 203 8.71 -7.31 -6.83
CA PHE A 203 8.38 -8.29 -5.79
C PHE A 203 9.22 -8.02 -4.54
N PHE A 204 8.54 -7.68 -3.46
CA PHE A 204 9.21 -7.17 -2.26
C PHE A 204 9.93 -8.25 -1.44
N ASP A 205 9.74 -9.54 -1.75
CA ASP A 205 10.55 -10.62 -1.20
C ASP A 205 10.97 -11.72 -2.20
N ASN A 206 11.28 -11.37 -3.45
CA ASN A 206 11.72 -12.35 -4.47
C ASN A 206 12.91 -13.24 -4.04
N GLN A 207 13.78 -12.76 -3.14
CA GLN A 207 14.89 -13.51 -2.57
C GLN A 207 14.46 -14.80 -1.86
N ILE A 208 13.18 -14.90 -1.46
CA ILE A 208 12.61 -16.11 -0.88
C ILE A 208 12.66 -17.27 -1.86
N ILE A 209 12.58 -17.03 -3.17
CA ILE A 209 12.64 -18.11 -4.18
C ILE A 209 13.90 -18.07 -5.04
N ASN A 210 14.48 -16.88 -5.22
CA ASN A 210 15.63 -16.67 -6.11
C ASN A 210 16.98 -16.65 -5.37
N GLU A 211 16.98 -16.67 -4.03
CA GLU A 211 18.18 -16.60 -3.18
C GLU A 211 19.11 -15.40 -3.53
N GLU A 212 18.54 -14.36 -4.11
CA GLU A 212 19.24 -13.18 -4.58
C GLU A 212 19.50 -12.18 -3.42
N GLU A 213 20.70 -11.61 -3.35
CA GLU A 213 20.96 -10.53 -2.39
C GLU A 213 20.25 -9.24 -2.80
N ARG A 214 19.47 -8.68 -1.87
CA ARG A 214 18.75 -7.43 -2.11
C ARG A 214 19.64 -6.21 -2.01
N PHE A 215 19.47 -5.27 -2.94
CA PHE A 215 20.07 -3.93 -2.86
C PHE A 215 19.07 -2.81 -2.59
N ILE A 216 17.77 -3.15 -2.57
CA ILE A 216 16.70 -2.19 -2.32
C ILE A 216 15.60 -2.77 -1.45
N TYR A 217 15.10 -1.92 -0.54
CA TYR A 217 13.93 -2.21 0.29
C TYR A 217 12.68 -1.83 -0.49
N GLU A 218 11.78 -2.77 -0.65
CA GLU A 218 10.48 -2.59 -1.32
C GLU A 218 9.37 -3.08 -0.41
N THR A 219 8.16 -2.60 -0.68
CA THR A 219 6.93 -2.96 0.03
C THR A 219 5.82 -3.25 -0.99
N SER A 220 4.60 -3.43 -0.51
CA SER A 220 3.40 -3.48 -1.34
C SER A 220 3.00 -2.10 -1.91
N ASN A 221 3.77 -1.03 -1.68
CA ASN A 221 3.45 0.31 -2.18
C ASN A 221 3.18 0.29 -3.69
N GLY A 222 1.95 0.64 -4.07
CA GLY A 222 1.50 0.67 -5.45
C GLY A 222 1.12 -0.70 -6.00
N SER A 223 0.91 -1.70 -5.14
CA SER A 223 0.33 -2.99 -5.51
C SER A 223 -1.18 -2.94 -5.36
N ALA A 224 -1.89 -3.57 -6.29
CA ALA A 224 -3.33 -3.71 -6.17
C ALA A 224 -3.84 -4.96 -6.88
N LEU A 225 -4.98 -5.44 -6.40
CA LEU A 225 -5.81 -6.45 -7.04
C LEU A 225 -7.10 -5.80 -7.51
N GLY A 226 -7.48 -6.04 -8.76
CA GLY A 226 -8.73 -5.60 -9.36
C GLY A 226 -9.45 -6.76 -10.03
N ALA A 227 -10.76 -6.60 -10.22
CA ALA A 227 -11.55 -7.55 -11.00
C ALA A 227 -11.21 -7.53 -12.50
N ASN A 228 -10.47 -6.51 -12.96
CA ASN A 228 -9.79 -6.47 -14.25
C ASN A 228 -8.49 -5.64 -14.14
N LEU A 229 -7.75 -5.55 -15.25
CA LEU A 229 -6.47 -4.85 -15.32
C LEU A 229 -6.60 -3.36 -15.02
N GLU A 230 -7.63 -2.72 -15.57
CA GLU A 230 -7.85 -1.28 -15.44
C GLU A 230 -8.18 -0.88 -14.00
N GLU A 231 -8.99 -1.67 -13.31
CA GLU A 231 -9.29 -1.49 -11.89
C GLU A 231 -8.02 -1.70 -11.04
N ALA A 232 -7.21 -2.72 -11.34
CA ALA A 232 -5.96 -2.94 -10.61
C ALA A 232 -5.00 -1.75 -10.77
N ILE A 233 -4.84 -1.23 -11.99
CA ILE A 233 -4.02 -0.04 -12.25
C ILE A 233 -4.56 1.19 -11.52
N LEU A 234 -5.89 1.39 -11.53
CA LEU A 234 -6.55 2.51 -10.85
C LEU A 234 -6.21 2.56 -9.36
N TYR A 235 -6.42 1.46 -8.64
CA TYR A 235 -6.19 1.43 -7.19
C TYR A 235 -4.70 1.46 -6.84
N ALA A 236 -3.85 0.86 -7.67
CA ALA A 236 -2.40 1.01 -7.52
C ALA A 236 -1.95 2.48 -7.67
N LEU A 237 -2.51 3.23 -8.63
CA LEU A 237 -2.24 4.66 -8.80
C LEU A 237 -2.70 5.48 -7.59
N PHE A 238 -3.91 5.21 -7.08
CA PHE A 238 -4.40 5.89 -5.88
C PHE A 238 -3.50 5.66 -4.68
N GLU A 239 -3.03 4.42 -4.46
CA GLU A 239 -2.10 4.15 -3.37
C GLU A 239 -0.77 4.90 -3.55
N VAL A 240 -0.16 4.86 -4.75
CA VAL A 240 1.09 5.58 -5.01
C VAL A 240 0.94 7.08 -4.72
N VAL A 241 -0.16 7.69 -5.15
CA VAL A 241 -0.45 9.12 -4.92
C VAL A 241 -0.66 9.42 -3.45
N GLU A 242 -1.34 8.53 -2.72
CA GLU A 242 -1.56 8.68 -1.28
C GLU A 242 -0.22 8.70 -0.51
N ARG A 243 0.64 7.71 -0.77
CA ARG A 243 1.93 7.58 -0.08
C ARG A 243 2.87 8.72 -0.44
N ASP A 244 2.92 9.12 -1.71
CA ASP A 244 3.73 10.28 -2.14
C ASP A 244 3.24 11.57 -1.47
N SER A 245 1.94 11.85 -1.53
CA SER A 245 1.37 13.07 -0.97
C SER A 245 1.65 13.20 0.53
N PHE A 246 1.47 12.11 1.26
CA PHE A 246 1.76 12.07 2.68
C PHE A 246 3.27 12.24 2.96
N LEU A 247 4.15 11.51 2.25
CA LEU A 247 5.59 11.59 2.46
C LEU A 247 6.16 12.97 2.10
N VAL A 248 5.65 13.64 1.05
CA VAL A 248 6.02 15.02 0.72
C VAL A 248 5.70 15.95 1.89
N HIS A 249 4.50 15.86 2.46
CA HIS A 249 4.11 16.66 3.62
C HIS A 249 4.99 16.36 4.84
N TRP A 250 5.23 15.07 5.08
CA TRP A 250 6.03 14.58 6.20
C TRP A 250 7.48 15.08 6.15
N TYR A 251 8.16 14.86 5.03
CA TYR A 251 9.56 15.26 4.83
C TYR A 251 9.74 16.78 4.83
N ASN A 252 8.71 17.53 4.45
CA ASN A 252 8.75 19.00 4.47
C ASN A 252 8.35 19.63 5.81
N LYS A 253 7.86 18.85 6.78
CA LYS A 253 7.05 19.35 7.91
C LYS A 253 6.03 20.39 7.43
N MET A 254 5.41 20.11 6.28
CA MET A 254 4.48 21.04 5.64
C MET A 254 3.17 20.98 6.40
N SER A 255 2.79 22.10 7.01
CA SER A 255 1.49 22.24 7.64
C SER A 255 0.38 22.10 6.59
N PRO A 256 -0.52 21.11 6.73
CA PRO A 256 -1.56 20.87 5.74
C PRO A 256 -2.81 21.75 5.98
N ILE A 257 -3.74 21.75 5.03
CA ILE A 257 -5.00 22.49 5.17
C ILE A 257 -5.97 21.66 6.03
N ARG A 258 -6.56 22.24 7.07
CA ARG A 258 -7.55 21.53 7.92
C ARG A 258 -8.91 21.51 7.25
N LEU A 259 -9.55 20.34 7.26
CA LEU A 259 -10.89 20.13 6.73
C LEU A 259 -11.92 20.14 7.87
N ASN A 260 -12.92 21.01 7.74
CA ASN A 260 -14.15 20.95 8.53
C ASN A 260 -15.22 20.15 7.78
N ILE A 261 -15.81 19.18 8.45
CA ILE A 261 -16.74 18.19 7.89
C ILE A 261 -18.21 18.35 8.32
N ASP A 262 -18.58 19.47 8.95
CA ASP A 262 -19.92 19.71 9.52
C ASP A 262 -21.08 19.56 8.50
N GLU A 263 -20.76 19.49 7.20
CA GLU A 263 -21.73 19.45 6.09
C GLU A 263 -21.61 18.19 5.19
N ILE A 264 -20.97 17.10 5.64
CA ILE A 264 -20.91 15.85 4.85
C ILE A 264 -22.17 14.98 5.09
N ASP A 265 -22.90 14.70 4.01
CA ASP A 265 -24.14 13.90 4.01
C ASP A 265 -23.89 12.38 3.91
N ASN A 266 -22.76 11.90 4.45
CA ASN A 266 -22.37 10.50 4.42
C ASN A 266 -22.53 9.87 5.82
N VAL A 267 -23.48 8.95 5.95
CA VAL A 267 -23.84 8.36 7.25
C VAL A 267 -22.70 7.51 7.82
N GLU A 268 -21.95 6.79 7.00
CA GLU A 268 -20.87 5.90 7.46
C GLU A 268 -19.71 6.71 8.04
N ILE A 269 -19.27 7.75 7.32
CA ILE A 269 -18.24 8.70 7.78
C ILE A 269 -18.66 9.32 9.12
N ASN A 270 -19.87 9.86 9.20
CA ASN A 270 -20.39 10.49 10.41
C ASN A 270 -20.47 9.52 11.60
N ASN A 271 -20.81 8.24 11.36
CA ASN A 271 -20.86 7.24 12.41
C ASN A 271 -19.49 6.88 12.97
N ILE A 272 -18.47 6.74 12.11
CA ILE A 272 -17.09 6.47 12.55
C ILE A 272 -16.57 7.63 13.41
N ILE A 273 -16.83 8.86 12.98
CA ILE A 273 -16.39 10.07 13.68
C ILE A 273 -17.02 10.18 15.07
N LYS A 274 -18.35 10.10 15.14
CA LYS A 274 -19.08 10.13 16.42
C LYS A 274 -18.62 9.02 17.37
N TYR A 275 -18.26 7.86 16.84
CA TYR A 275 -17.72 6.78 17.67
C TYR A 275 -16.36 7.10 18.25
N LEU A 276 -15.43 7.58 17.42
CA LEU A 276 -14.08 7.96 17.86
C LEU A 276 -14.15 9.09 18.90
N GLU A 277 -14.99 10.10 18.69
CA GLU A 277 -15.24 11.18 19.65
C GLU A 277 -15.82 10.64 20.97
N LYS A 278 -16.80 9.73 20.91
CA LYS A 278 -17.37 9.08 22.10
C LYS A 278 -16.34 8.22 22.85
N LYS A 279 -15.34 7.69 22.15
CA LYS A 279 -14.19 6.99 22.75
C LYS A 279 -13.14 7.93 23.34
N GLY A 280 -13.30 9.24 23.16
CA GLY A 280 -12.44 10.28 23.74
C GLY A 280 -11.32 10.74 22.82
N TYR A 281 -11.32 10.34 21.55
CA TYR A 281 -10.34 10.80 20.57
C TYR A 281 -10.78 12.12 19.91
N SER A 282 -9.83 13.03 19.75
CA SER A 282 -9.94 14.17 18.84
C SER A 282 -9.55 13.72 17.43
N ILE A 283 -10.30 14.17 16.42
CA ILE A 283 -10.05 13.84 15.01
C ILE A 283 -9.67 15.11 14.26
N TYR A 284 -8.56 15.03 13.53
CA TYR A 284 -8.06 16.09 12.67
C TYR A 284 -7.96 15.55 11.24
N LEU A 285 -8.60 16.25 10.32
CA LEU A 285 -8.65 15.88 8.91
C LEU A 285 -7.93 16.93 8.11
N PHE A 286 -7.07 16.50 7.20
CA PHE A 286 -6.18 17.37 6.47
C PHE A 286 -6.22 17.07 4.97
N ASP A 287 -6.40 18.11 4.15
CA ASP A 287 -6.16 18.02 2.72
C ASP A 287 -4.65 18.06 2.46
N ILE A 288 -4.14 16.96 1.93
CA ILE A 288 -2.73 16.80 1.53
C ILE A 288 -2.60 16.62 0.02
N THR A 289 -3.63 16.94 -0.76
CA THR A 289 -3.57 16.89 -2.23
C THR A 289 -2.45 17.78 -2.78
N LEU A 290 -1.65 17.18 -3.67
CA LEU A 290 -0.57 17.82 -4.40
C LEU A 290 -0.99 18.13 -5.87
N GLU A 291 -0.02 18.28 -6.77
CA GLU A 291 -0.25 18.70 -8.16
C GLU A 291 -0.98 17.69 -9.04
N THR A 292 -1.13 16.43 -8.60
CA THR A 292 -1.95 15.43 -9.29
C THR A 292 -3.44 15.78 -9.24
N GLN A 293 -3.85 16.63 -8.29
CA GLN A 293 -5.26 17.00 -8.05
C GLN A 293 -6.18 15.80 -7.84
N ILE A 294 -5.63 14.67 -7.38
CA ILE A 294 -6.40 13.55 -6.87
C ILE A 294 -6.59 13.84 -5.36
N PRO A 295 -7.84 13.87 -4.86
CA PRO A 295 -8.09 14.04 -3.44
C PRO A 295 -7.29 13.03 -2.61
N THR A 296 -6.52 13.55 -1.66
CA THR A 296 -5.76 12.76 -0.69
C THR A 296 -5.94 13.40 0.67
N ILE A 297 -6.50 12.63 1.59
CA ILE A 297 -6.90 13.12 2.90
C ILE A 297 -6.11 12.37 3.96
N TRP A 298 -5.38 13.12 4.79
CA TRP A 298 -4.71 12.60 5.96
C TRP A 298 -5.62 12.79 7.18
N ALA A 299 -5.97 11.67 7.82
CA ALA A 299 -6.67 11.67 9.09
C ALA A 299 -5.69 11.36 10.24
N LEU A 300 -5.72 12.19 11.27
CA LEU A 300 -4.98 12.06 12.51
C LEU A 300 -5.98 11.98 13.67
N VAL A 301 -5.86 10.95 14.49
CA VAL A 301 -6.58 10.86 15.76
C VAL A 301 -5.63 11.01 16.91
N VAL A 302 -6.05 11.74 17.94
CA VAL A 302 -5.27 12.03 19.14
C VAL A 302 -6.08 11.68 20.38
N ASP A 303 -5.49 10.89 21.27
CA ASP A 303 -6.01 10.69 22.62
C ASP A 303 -5.60 11.86 23.50
N GLU A 304 -6.45 12.88 23.60
CA GLU A 304 -6.16 14.08 24.40
C GLU A 304 -6.17 13.82 25.90
N LYS A 305 -6.82 12.73 26.33
CA LYS A 305 -7.04 12.41 27.74
C LYS A 305 -6.11 11.32 28.26
N ASP A 306 -5.24 10.78 27.40
CA ASP A 306 -4.34 9.67 27.68
C ASP A 306 -5.07 8.47 28.32
N ILE A 307 -6.28 8.15 27.82
CA ILE A 307 -7.13 7.07 28.31
C ILE A 307 -6.66 5.71 27.77
N GLY A 308 -6.30 5.68 26.48
CA GLY A 308 -5.82 4.52 25.75
C GLY A 308 -4.30 4.35 25.84
N ARG A 309 -3.78 3.44 25.02
CA ARG A 309 -2.35 3.17 24.86
C ARG A 309 -1.76 3.79 23.60
N VAL A 310 -2.60 4.23 22.67
CA VAL A 310 -2.19 4.86 21.43
C VAL A 310 -2.42 6.37 21.54
N LYS A 311 -1.36 7.15 21.78
CA LYS A 311 -1.45 8.61 21.84
C LYS A 311 -1.95 9.22 20.54
N ALA A 312 -1.38 8.81 19.42
CA ALA A 312 -1.78 9.27 18.10
C ALA A 312 -1.74 8.14 17.07
N TYR A 313 -2.70 8.14 16.15
CA TYR A 313 -2.74 7.22 15.01
C TYR A 313 -3.02 8.00 13.73
N ASN A 314 -2.38 7.59 12.64
CA ASN A 314 -2.40 8.30 11.37
C ASN A 314 -2.76 7.33 10.25
N ALA A 315 -3.63 7.76 9.35
CA ALA A 315 -3.91 7.09 8.09
C ALA A 315 -4.20 8.13 7.01
N ALA A 316 -4.07 7.76 5.75
CA ALA A 316 -4.60 8.54 4.64
C ALA A 316 -5.42 7.67 3.71
N GLY A 317 -6.16 8.33 2.83
CA GLY A 317 -6.82 7.72 1.70
C GLY A 317 -6.67 8.64 0.49
N SER A 318 -6.54 8.05 -0.70
CA SER A 318 -6.64 8.79 -1.95
C SER A 318 -7.64 8.17 -2.90
N HIS A 319 -8.48 9.01 -3.51
CA HIS A 319 -9.52 8.58 -4.43
C HIS A 319 -10.07 9.80 -5.18
N ILE A 320 -10.52 9.66 -6.43
CA ILE A 320 -11.09 10.79 -7.20
C ILE A 320 -12.37 11.37 -6.56
N ASN A 321 -13.19 10.51 -5.95
CA ASN A 321 -14.22 10.88 -4.98
C ASN A 321 -13.59 11.19 -3.61
N PRO A 322 -13.61 12.45 -3.12
CA PRO A 322 -13.01 12.83 -1.84
C PRO A 322 -13.67 12.16 -0.63
N GLU A 323 -14.96 11.84 -0.69
CA GLU A 323 -15.62 11.15 0.43
C GLU A 323 -15.09 9.72 0.61
N LYS A 324 -14.77 9.01 -0.49
CA LYS A 324 -14.14 7.68 -0.42
C LYS A 324 -12.71 7.74 0.09
N ALA A 325 -11.98 8.80 -0.24
CA ALA A 325 -10.64 9.06 0.32
C ALA A 325 -10.72 9.26 1.84
N LEU A 326 -11.68 10.07 2.31
CA LEU A 326 -11.93 10.27 3.75
C LEU A 326 -12.37 8.97 4.45
N GLU A 327 -13.32 8.26 3.85
CA GLU A 327 -13.85 7.01 4.39
C GLU A 327 -12.74 5.97 4.57
N SER A 328 -11.86 5.80 3.57
CA SER A 328 -10.75 4.84 3.63
C SER A 328 -9.78 5.16 4.78
N ALA A 329 -9.41 6.43 4.96
CA ALA A 329 -8.56 6.86 6.07
C ALA A 329 -9.22 6.60 7.44
N LEU A 330 -10.51 6.89 7.59
CA LEU A 330 -11.25 6.70 8.83
C LEU A 330 -11.49 5.23 9.17
N VAL A 331 -11.79 4.40 8.17
CA VAL A 331 -11.95 2.94 8.31
C VAL A 331 -10.64 2.32 8.80
N GLU A 332 -9.51 2.73 8.24
CA GLU A 332 -8.19 2.27 8.69
C GLU A 332 -7.92 2.66 10.15
N ILE A 333 -8.23 3.90 10.53
CA ILE A 333 -8.06 4.39 11.90
C ILE A 333 -8.91 3.59 12.89
N VAL A 334 -10.22 3.51 12.68
CA VAL A 334 -11.15 2.98 13.70
C VAL A 334 -10.91 1.49 13.99
N THR A 335 -10.49 0.75 12.96
CA THR A 335 -10.16 -0.67 13.07
C THR A 335 -8.80 -0.88 13.72
N SER A 336 -7.76 -0.17 13.24
CA SER A 336 -6.39 -0.35 13.71
C SER A 336 -6.19 0.16 15.14
N LEU A 337 -6.86 1.26 15.54
CA LEU A 337 -6.81 1.78 16.90
C LEU A 337 -7.19 0.72 17.94
N SER A 338 -8.23 -0.07 17.67
CA SER A 338 -8.71 -1.10 18.61
C SER A 338 -7.64 -2.18 18.82
N VAL A 339 -7.05 -2.64 17.71
CA VAL A 339 -5.98 -3.65 17.67
C VAL A 339 -4.74 -3.17 18.41
N TYR A 340 -4.26 -1.96 18.11
CA TYR A 340 -3.03 -1.44 18.70
C TYR A 340 -3.20 -1.10 20.18
N ASN A 341 -4.37 -0.63 20.61
CA ASN A 341 -4.66 -0.46 22.04
C ASN A 341 -4.57 -1.79 22.80
N GLU A 342 -5.06 -2.88 22.22
CA GLU A 342 -4.97 -4.22 22.83
C GLU A 342 -3.52 -4.72 22.87
N ILE A 343 -2.80 -4.68 21.74
CA ILE A 343 -1.40 -5.10 21.65
C ILE A 343 -0.52 -4.36 22.68
N LEU A 344 -0.71 -3.05 22.79
CA LEU A 344 0.06 -2.18 23.69
C LEU A 344 -0.43 -2.21 25.14
N SER A 345 -1.46 -2.99 25.47
CA SER A 345 -1.91 -3.16 26.85
C SER A 345 -1.14 -4.24 27.62
N THR A 346 -0.31 -5.03 26.93
CA THR A 346 0.48 -6.09 27.57
C THR A 346 1.75 -5.55 28.26
N PRO A 347 2.12 -6.02 29.46
CA PRO A 347 3.32 -5.53 30.17
C PRO A 347 4.63 -5.73 29.41
N GLU A 348 4.72 -6.80 28.62
CA GLU A 348 5.87 -7.06 27.74
C GLU A 348 6.00 -5.97 26.68
N LYS A 349 4.91 -5.67 25.97
CA LYS A 349 4.93 -4.69 24.89
C LYS A 349 5.19 -3.27 25.40
N ILE A 350 4.62 -2.92 26.55
CA ILE A 350 4.90 -1.63 27.22
C ILE A 350 6.40 -1.46 27.48
N ARG A 351 7.08 -2.48 28.00
CA ARG A 351 8.54 -2.41 28.22
C ARG A 351 9.32 -2.37 26.91
N GLU A 352 8.89 -3.14 25.91
CA GLU A 352 9.56 -3.20 24.61
C GLU A 352 9.61 -1.83 23.93
N ILE A 353 8.50 -1.09 23.95
CA ILE A 353 8.39 0.19 23.23
C ILE A 353 9.04 1.36 23.96
N GLN A 354 9.42 1.23 25.24
CA GLN A 354 10.11 2.31 25.98
C GLN A 354 11.42 2.74 25.31
N LYS A 355 12.11 1.82 24.62
CA LYS A 355 13.33 2.14 23.86
C LYS A 355 13.10 3.11 22.69
N LEU A 356 11.85 3.30 22.28
CA LEU A 356 11.44 4.18 21.17
C LEU A 356 11.21 5.63 21.63
N ILE A 357 11.16 5.90 22.94
CA ILE A 357 11.00 7.26 23.47
C ILE A 357 12.20 8.10 23.00
N ASP A 358 11.91 9.15 22.24
CA ASP A 358 12.92 10.08 21.71
C ASP A 358 14.08 9.42 20.95
N ASN A 359 13.83 8.23 20.39
CA ASN A 359 14.83 7.45 19.68
C ASN A 359 14.35 7.02 18.28
N PRO A 360 14.32 7.96 17.31
CA PRO A 360 13.96 7.68 15.92
C PRO A 360 14.73 6.51 15.30
N SER A 361 16.02 6.35 15.61
CA SER A 361 16.86 5.26 15.10
C SER A 361 16.43 3.87 15.55
N ALA A 362 15.72 3.76 16.68
CA ALA A 362 15.22 2.48 17.16
C ALA A 362 13.97 1.99 16.41
N VAL A 363 13.37 2.83 15.56
CA VAL A 363 12.23 2.45 14.70
C VAL A 363 12.77 1.68 13.49
N THR A 364 13.00 0.37 13.64
CA THR A 364 13.63 -0.46 12.62
C THR A 364 12.67 -1.40 11.86
N LYS A 365 11.39 -1.41 12.25
CA LYS A 365 10.34 -2.29 11.71
C LYS A 365 9.04 -1.53 11.48
N MET A 366 8.19 -2.06 10.60
CA MET A 366 6.87 -1.52 10.25
C MET A 366 6.04 -1.17 11.48
N GLU A 367 5.82 -2.13 12.38
CA GLU A 367 5.00 -1.93 13.57
C GLU A 367 5.56 -0.86 14.54
N TYR A 368 6.88 -0.62 14.51
CA TYR A 368 7.50 0.41 15.35
C TYR A 368 7.18 1.82 14.89
N HIS A 369 6.79 2.03 13.63
CA HIS A 369 6.29 3.33 13.19
C HIS A 369 5.02 3.69 13.96
N VAL A 370 4.08 2.77 14.13
CA VAL A 370 2.87 2.98 14.93
C VAL A 370 3.20 3.11 16.42
N TYR A 371 4.04 2.23 16.96
CA TYR A 371 4.38 2.25 18.39
C TYR A 371 5.10 3.52 18.81
N PHE A 372 5.94 4.08 17.93
CA PHE A 372 6.66 5.32 18.18
C PHE A 372 5.69 6.46 18.47
N TYR A 373 4.60 6.60 17.72
CA TYR A 373 3.58 7.65 17.92
C TYR A 373 2.46 7.26 18.90
N SER A 374 2.47 6.01 19.36
CA SER A 374 1.62 5.59 20.48
C SER A 374 2.10 6.16 21.82
N LEU A 375 3.39 6.54 21.90
CA LEU A 375 4.01 7.15 23.08
C LEU A 375 3.77 8.66 23.13
N LYS A 376 3.32 9.16 24.27
CA LYS A 376 3.04 10.59 24.48
C LYS A 376 4.27 11.48 24.32
N GLU A 377 5.44 10.98 24.71
CA GLU A 377 6.72 11.71 24.66
C GLU A 377 7.12 12.05 23.22
N ASN A 378 6.70 11.21 22.27
CA ASN A 378 6.99 11.36 20.84
C ASN A 378 5.93 12.20 20.11
N PHE A 379 4.83 12.60 20.76
CA PHE A 379 3.77 13.39 20.12
C PHE A 379 4.27 14.73 19.55
N LYS A 380 5.33 15.31 20.16
CA LYS A 380 5.99 16.53 19.69
C LYS A 380 6.44 16.50 18.23
N TYR A 381 6.69 15.31 17.66
CA TYR A 381 7.07 15.16 16.26
C TYR A 381 5.89 15.38 15.30
N LEU A 382 4.65 15.32 15.78
CA LEU A 382 3.43 15.62 15.01
C LEU A 382 3.00 17.08 15.11
N GLU A 383 3.50 17.86 16.08
CA GLU A 383 3.00 19.22 16.37
C GLU A 383 3.05 20.19 15.18
N PHE A 384 3.89 19.92 14.18
CA PHE A 384 3.95 20.76 12.97
C PHE A 384 2.62 20.80 12.21
N VAL A 385 1.81 19.74 12.31
CA VAL A 385 0.52 19.64 11.63
C VAL A 385 -0.56 20.52 12.24
N PHE A 386 -0.30 21.17 13.38
CA PHE A 386 -1.25 22.08 14.02
C PHE A 386 -0.84 23.55 13.89
N LYS A 387 0.30 23.84 13.23
CA LYS A 387 0.85 25.19 13.12
C LYS A 387 0.33 25.90 11.88
N ASN A 388 -0.38 27.01 12.07
CA ASN A 388 -0.83 27.92 11.00
C ASN A 388 -1.69 27.24 9.90
N ASN A 389 -2.50 26.26 10.26
CA ASN A 389 -3.35 25.57 9.30
C ASN A 389 -4.60 26.41 9.01
N PRO A 390 -4.80 26.88 7.77
CA PRO A 390 -6.11 27.39 7.38
C PRO A 390 -7.13 26.26 7.49
N GLU A 391 -8.34 26.60 7.92
CA GLU A 391 -9.47 25.69 7.95
C GLU A 391 -10.43 26.03 6.81
N ILE A 392 -10.88 25.00 6.09
CA ILE A 392 -11.83 25.11 4.98
C ILE A 392 -12.90 24.04 5.13
N LYS A 393 -14.13 24.33 4.68
CA LYS A 393 -15.18 23.31 4.64
C LYS A 393 -14.84 22.24 3.62
N PHE A 394 -15.19 20.99 3.91
CA PHE A 394 -14.92 19.85 3.06
C PHE A 394 -15.48 20.01 1.64
N LYS A 395 -16.73 20.46 1.54
CA LYS A 395 -17.40 20.72 0.25
C LYS A 395 -16.74 21.85 -0.53
N ASP A 396 -16.21 22.87 0.15
CA ASP A 396 -15.50 23.98 -0.49
C ASP A 396 -14.11 23.56 -0.99
N ALA A 397 -13.39 22.73 -0.21
CA ALA A 397 -12.08 22.19 -0.61
C ALA A 397 -12.17 21.33 -1.88
N TYR A 398 -13.28 20.62 -2.04
CA TYR A 398 -13.55 19.75 -3.19
C TYR A 398 -14.73 20.23 -4.03
N TYR A 399 -14.87 21.56 -4.19
CA TYR A 399 -15.99 22.21 -4.88
C TYR A 399 -16.25 21.64 -6.27
N GLU A 400 -15.20 21.40 -7.06
CA GLU A 400 -15.31 20.84 -8.41
C GLU A 400 -16.02 19.47 -8.41
N TRP A 401 -15.80 18.64 -7.39
CA TRP A 401 -16.47 17.35 -7.25
C TRP A 401 -17.97 17.50 -6.93
N TYR A 402 -18.34 18.47 -6.11
CA TYR A 402 -19.73 18.66 -5.69
C TYR A 402 -20.58 19.35 -6.78
N GLU A 403 -19.98 20.25 -7.57
CA GLU A 403 -20.66 20.92 -8.67
C GLU A 403 -20.67 20.13 -9.99
N ALA A 404 -19.83 19.10 -10.10
CA ALA A 404 -19.78 18.25 -11.29
C ALA A 404 -21.16 17.62 -11.57
N LYS A 405 -21.74 17.96 -12.73
CA LYS A 405 -23.00 17.37 -13.22
C LYS A 405 -22.89 15.87 -13.45
N GLU A 406 -21.73 15.42 -13.92
CA GLU A 406 -21.41 14.02 -14.12
C GLU A 406 -20.08 13.68 -13.43
N LYS A 407 -20.06 12.56 -12.70
CA LYS A 407 -18.93 12.09 -11.89
C LYS A 407 -18.31 10.82 -12.48
N LYS A 408 -18.20 10.80 -13.81
CA LYS A 408 -17.64 9.68 -14.57
C LYS A 408 -16.23 10.04 -15.02
N HIS A 409 -15.32 9.11 -14.84
CA HIS A 409 -13.93 9.25 -15.27
C HIS A 409 -13.52 7.98 -15.98
N THR A 410 -12.74 8.11 -17.04
CA THR A 410 -12.02 7.00 -17.64
C THR A 410 -10.72 6.74 -16.87
N LEU A 411 -10.06 5.62 -17.15
CA LEU A 411 -8.71 5.40 -16.66
C LEU A 411 -7.72 6.44 -17.23
N SER A 412 -7.89 6.82 -18.51
CA SER A 412 -7.09 7.85 -19.18
C SER A 412 -7.17 9.21 -18.49
N ASP A 413 -8.35 9.62 -17.98
CA ASP A 413 -8.51 10.87 -17.20
C ASP A 413 -7.61 10.88 -15.95
N ILE A 414 -7.51 9.72 -15.29
CA ILE A 414 -6.78 9.57 -14.03
C ILE A 414 -5.28 9.42 -14.30
N ILE A 415 -4.90 8.65 -15.32
CA ILE A 415 -3.51 8.57 -15.79
C ILE A 415 -3.00 9.96 -16.17
N PHE A 416 -3.81 10.75 -16.90
CA PHE A 416 -3.44 12.10 -17.34
C PHE A 416 -3.16 13.04 -16.16
N LYS A 417 -3.97 12.98 -15.10
CA LYS A 417 -3.74 13.74 -13.86
C LYS A 417 -2.37 13.46 -13.25
N VAL A 418 -1.91 12.21 -13.29
CA VAL A 418 -0.60 11.80 -12.76
C VAL A 418 0.52 12.12 -13.76
N SER A 419 0.36 11.75 -15.02
CA SER A 419 1.42 11.80 -16.04
C SER A 419 1.85 13.22 -16.41
N LYS A 420 1.00 14.22 -16.16
CA LYS A 420 1.31 15.65 -16.37
C LYS A 420 2.60 16.11 -15.70
N ASN A 421 2.88 15.62 -14.48
CA ASN A 421 4.11 15.91 -13.75
C ASN A 421 5.01 14.68 -13.57
N HIS A 422 4.51 13.49 -13.91
CA HIS A 422 5.18 12.21 -13.72
C HIS A 422 5.13 11.37 -15.00
N PRO A 423 5.93 11.72 -16.03
CA PRO A 423 5.79 11.16 -17.38
C PRO A 423 6.25 9.70 -17.50
N ARG A 424 6.79 9.08 -16.44
CA ARG A 424 7.26 7.69 -16.44
C ARG A 424 6.44 6.90 -15.43
N ILE A 425 5.43 6.20 -15.92
CA ILE A 425 4.55 5.35 -15.12
C ILE A 425 4.71 3.93 -15.62
N TYR A 426 5.33 3.08 -14.80
CA TYR A 426 5.55 1.67 -15.13
C TYR A 426 4.52 0.80 -14.43
N ILE A 427 3.99 -0.17 -15.16
CA ILE A 427 3.07 -1.18 -14.63
C ILE A 427 3.73 -2.55 -14.78
N ALA A 428 3.93 -3.22 -13.65
CA ALA A 428 4.42 -4.57 -13.57
C ALA A 428 3.27 -5.56 -13.46
N ASP A 429 3.36 -6.66 -14.22
CA ASP A 429 2.49 -7.82 -14.06
C ASP A 429 2.94 -8.65 -12.84
N THR A 430 2.09 -8.67 -11.81
CA THR A 430 2.29 -9.48 -10.61
C THR A 430 1.29 -10.63 -10.53
N ASN A 431 0.59 -10.97 -11.61
CA ASN A 431 -0.40 -12.04 -11.59
C ASN A 431 0.17 -13.37 -11.09
N SER A 432 -0.67 -14.12 -10.39
CA SER A 432 -0.41 -15.49 -9.97
C SER A 432 -1.36 -16.46 -10.69
N TYR A 433 -1.14 -17.77 -10.49
CA TYR A 433 -2.08 -18.77 -10.99
C TYR A 433 -3.47 -18.62 -10.36
N ILE A 434 -3.55 -18.08 -9.14
CA ILE A 434 -4.83 -17.78 -8.47
C ILE A 434 -5.54 -16.61 -9.14
N THR A 435 -4.84 -15.51 -9.44
CA THR A 435 -5.49 -14.36 -10.09
C THR A 435 -5.98 -14.72 -11.49
N LYS A 436 -5.19 -15.49 -12.26
CA LYS A 436 -5.64 -16.02 -13.57
C LYS A 436 -6.88 -16.89 -13.45
N GLU A 437 -6.94 -17.77 -12.46
CA GLU A 437 -8.09 -18.64 -12.25
C GLU A 437 -9.35 -17.86 -11.87
N LEU A 438 -9.22 -16.87 -10.98
CA LEU A 438 -10.31 -15.99 -10.56
C LEU A 438 -10.68 -14.95 -11.63
N SER A 439 -10.00 -14.94 -12.78
CA SER A 439 -10.13 -13.91 -13.82
C SER A 439 -9.96 -12.49 -13.26
N MET A 440 -9.05 -12.33 -12.30
CA MET A 440 -8.68 -11.06 -11.67
C MET A 440 -7.28 -10.63 -12.14
N SER A 441 -6.96 -9.35 -11.97
CA SER A 441 -5.63 -8.82 -12.30
C SER A 441 -4.94 -8.27 -11.07
N SER A 442 -3.68 -8.65 -10.87
CA SER A 442 -2.78 -8.05 -9.89
C SER A 442 -1.64 -7.33 -10.60
N VAL A 443 -1.39 -6.09 -10.20
CA VAL A 443 -0.30 -5.28 -10.75
C VAL A 443 0.48 -4.58 -9.64
N LYS A 444 1.68 -4.10 -9.99
CA LYS A 444 2.38 -3.06 -9.23
C LYS A 444 2.67 -1.85 -10.12
N VAL A 445 2.25 -0.67 -9.71
CA VAL A 445 2.57 0.60 -10.36
C VAL A 445 3.81 1.22 -9.72
N ILE A 446 4.75 1.66 -10.55
CA ILE A 446 6.01 2.25 -10.12
C ILE A 446 6.19 3.58 -10.85
N ILE A 447 6.34 4.67 -10.08
CA ILE A 447 6.55 6.04 -10.59
C ILE A 447 7.83 6.57 -9.94
N PRO A 448 9.00 6.48 -10.61
CA PRO A 448 10.30 6.77 -9.97
C PRO A 448 10.44 8.20 -9.42
N SER A 449 9.72 9.15 -10.02
CA SER A 449 9.69 10.55 -9.57
C SER A 449 8.87 10.79 -8.31
N MET A 450 8.07 9.82 -7.86
CA MET A 450 7.30 9.91 -6.61
C MET A 450 8.03 9.24 -5.45
N LEU A 451 7.69 9.63 -4.23
CA LEU A 451 8.19 9.00 -3.01
C LEU A 451 7.50 7.65 -2.78
N THR A 452 8.24 6.70 -2.21
CA THR A 452 7.77 5.36 -1.90
C THR A 452 7.82 5.11 -0.40
N MET A 453 6.82 4.42 0.12
CA MET A 453 6.77 4.06 1.54
C MET A 453 7.79 2.96 1.86
N THR A 454 8.59 3.18 2.90
CA THR A 454 9.62 2.25 3.39
C THR A 454 9.54 2.15 4.91
N PHE A 455 9.65 0.95 5.46
CA PHE A 455 9.57 0.73 6.90
C PHE A 455 10.94 0.47 7.51
N GLY A 456 11.14 0.99 8.71
CA GLY A 456 12.44 1.08 9.35
C GLY A 456 13.18 2.34 8.88
N ASN A 457 13.64 3.12 9.85
CA ASN A 457 14.39 4.34 9.66
C ASN A 457 15.64 4.09 8.79
N GLN A 458 16.28 2.94 8.95
CA GLN A 458 17.43 2.49 8.16
C GLN A 458 17.12 2.24 6.69
N ASN A 459 15.87 1.98 6.32
CA ASN A 459 15.46 1.64 4.95
C ASN A 459 14.92 2.83 4.14
N ARG A 460 14.91 4.05 4.69
CA ARG A 460 14.42 5.26 4.01
C ARG A 460 14.99 5.39 2.60
N ARG A 461 14.16 5.82 1.66
CA ARG A 461 14.54 6.14 0.28
C ARG A 461 14.04 7.54 -0.04
N LEU A 462 14.95 8.51 -0.11
CA LEU A 462 14.60 9.93 -0.26
C LEU A 462 14.83 10.39 -1.70
N ASN A 463 13.74 10.69 -2.41
CA ASN A 463 13.83 11.44 -3.66
C ASN A 463 13.91 12.93 -3.33
N TYR A 464 15.13 13.45 -3.20
CA TYR A 464 15.38 14.84 -2.82
C TYR A 464 14.74 15.82 -3.81
N GLU A 465 14.79 15.55 -5.11
CA GLU A 465 14.16 16.39 -6.13
C GLU A 465 12.66 16.50 -5.88
N ARG A 466 11.98 15.39 -5.66
CA ARG A 466 10.54 15.35 -5.33
C ARG A 466 10.24 16.11 -4.05
N ILE A 467 10.99 15.87 -2.97
CA ILE A 467 10.79 16.54 -1.66
C ILE A 467 10.90 18.06 -1.80
N LEU A 468 11.85 18.56 -2.60
CA LEU A 468 12.11 19.99 -2.75
C LEU A 468 11.13 20.67 -3.71
N THR A 469 10.72 19.99 -4.79
CA THR A 469 9.95 20.61 -5.87
C THR A 469 8.44 20.43 -5.74
N ALA A 470 7.96 19.31 -5.20
CA ALA A 470 6.53 19.01 -5.11
C ALA A 470 5.70 20.10 -4.41
N PRO A 471 6.12 20.65 -3.26
CA PRO A 471 5.37 21.73 -2.61
C PRO A 471 5.22 22.99 -3.47
N ILE A 472 6.18 23.25 -4.36
CA ILE A 472 6.18 24.42 -5.25
C ILE A 472 5.26 24.16 -6.45
N ILE A 473 5.39 22.99 -7.07
CA ILE A 473 4.56 22.59 -8.21
C ILE A 473 3.09 22.54 -7.80
N ALA A 474 2.79 22.04 -6.60
CA ALA A 474 1.45 22.02 -6.02
C ALA A 474 0.96 23.40 -5.55
N GLY A 475 1.78 24.47 -5.65
CA GLY A 475 1.42 25.82 -5.21
C GLY A 475 1.31 25.99 -3.68
N LYS A 476 1.79 25.02 -2.89
CA LYS A 476 1.75 25.03 -1.41
C LYS A 476 2.90 25.83 -0.79
N LYS A 477 4.03 26.00 -1.50
CA LYS A 477 5.18 26.84 -1.09
C LYS A 477 5.70 27.68 -2.26
N ARG A 478 6.34 28.82 -1.94
CA ARG A 478 6.98 29.71 -2.94
C ARG A 478 8.42 29.32 -3.28
N CYS A 479 9.11 28.64 -2.35
CA CYS A 479 10.51 28.25 -2.47
C CYS A 479 10.72 26.88 -1.78
N PRO A 480 11.75 26.12 -2.20
CA PRO A 480 12.08 24.84 -1.57
C PRO A 480 12.64 25.07 -0.16
N ILE A 481 12.57 24.04 0.68
CA ILE A 481 13.29 24.01 1.97
C ILE A 481 14.79 23.75 1.74
N ASP A 482 15.62 24.01 2.74
CA ASP A 482 17.00 23.53 2.71
C ASP A 482 17.02 22.00 2.91
N VAL A 483 17.95 21.30 2.26
CA VAL A 483 18.10 19.83 2.39
C VAL A 483 18.31 19.40 3.85
N LYS A 484 18.99 20.23 4.65
CA LYS A 484 19.24 19.97 6.08
C LYS A 484 17.95 20.02 6.94
N ASP A 485 16.89 20.66 6.44
CA ASP A 485 15.62 20.83 7.14
C ASP A 485 14.62 19.70 6.81
N ILE A 486 15.01 18.76 5.94
CA ILE A 486 14.22 17.57 5.63
C ILE A 486 14.01 16.76 6.92
N ASN A 487 12.75 16.40 7.18
CA ASN A 487 12.37 15.66 8.37
C ASN A 487 12.76 14.19 8.30
N LEU A 488 13.81 13.79 9.00
CA LEU A 488 14.27 12.40 9.04
C LEU A 488 13.65 11.55 10.16
N ILE A 489 12.67 12.09 10.89
CA ILE A 489 11.92 11.33 11.88
C ILE A 489 11.06 10.28 11.15
N PRO A 490 10.97 9.02 11.64
CA PRO A 490 10.18 7.98 11.01
C PRO A 490 8.73 8.43 10.86
N HIS A 491 8.13 8.21 9.70
CA HIS A 491 6.73 8.57 9.48
C HIS A 491 5.78 7.76 10.37
N PRO A 492 4.59 8.28 10.72
CA PRO A 492 3.61 7.59 11.56
C PRO A 492 2.74 6.53 10.85
N PHE A 493 2.87 6.34 9.54
CA PHE A 493 2.02 5.38 8.82
C PHE A 493 2.37 3.92 9.13
N PRO A 494 1.35 3.05 9.25
CA PRO A 494 1.50 1.64 9.60
C PRO A 494 2.10 0.79 8.51
#